data_AF-A0A377CIB8-F1
#
_entry.id   AF-A0A377CIB8-F1
#
_cell.length_a   1.000
_cell.length_b   1.000
_cell.length_c   1.000
_cell.angle_alpha   90.00
_cell.angle_beta   90.00
_cell.angle_gamma   90.00
#
_symmetry.space_group_name_H-M   'P 1'
#
loop_
_entity.id
_entity.type
_entity.pdbx_description
1 polymer ?
#
loop_
_entity_poly.entity_id
_entity_poly.type
_entity_poly.pdbx_seq_one_letter_code
_entity_poly.pdbx_strand_id
1 'polypeptide(L)'
;MIHQRFVLAGAKLAQADKAKLKVLNTEAATLTSQFNQRLLAANKSGGLVVNDIAQLAGMSEQEIALAAEAAREKGLDNKWLIPLLNTTQQPALAEMRDRATREKLFIAGWTRAEKMMAMIPALSFNVWWRTVHNRQHYLVFLIMPHGKSPIRWQKRQKQHSTLCGKLFQRRVNVRAMN
;
A
#
# COMPACT_ATOMS: atom_id res chain seq x y z
N MET A 1 -16.13 -0.49 30.05
CA MET A 1 -15.43 -0.24 28.76
C MET A 1 -14.16 0.62 28.88
N ILE A 2 -14.16 1.70 29.68
CA ILE A 2 -13.02 2.64 29.76
C ILE A 2 -11.75 1.98 30.32
N HIS A 3 -11.86 1.25 31.44
CA HIS A 3 -10.71 0.56 32.07
C HIS A 3 -9.95 -0.38 31.10
N GLN A 4 -10.67 -1.19 30.32
CA GLN A 4 -10.06 -2.10 29.35
C GLN A 4 -9.29 -1.36 28.25
N ARG A 5 -9.79 -0.21 27.78
CA ARG A 5 -9.07 0.64 26.81
C ARG A 5 -7.77 1.18 27.39
N PHE A 6 -7.76 1.61 28.65
CA PHE A 6 -6.53 2.07 29.33
C PHE A 6 -5.51 0.96 29.51
N VAL A 7 -5.94 -0.25 29.87
CA VAL A 7 -5.05 -1.41 29.98
C VAL A 7 -4.43 -1.75 28.62
N LEU A 8 -5.23 -1.82 27.54
CA LEU A 8 -4.75 -2.06 26.18
C LEU A 8 -3.87 -0.92 25.63
N ALA A 9 -4.08 0.31 26.10
CA ALA A 9 -3.24 1.47 25.79
C ALA A 9 -1.94 1.51 26.62
N GLY A 10 -1.68 0.52 27.48
CA GLY A 10 -0.43 0.40 28.23
C GLY A 10 -0.41 1.10 29.60
N ALA A 11 -1.57 1.38 30.21
CA ALA A 11 -1.63 2.05 31.52
C ALA A 11 -0.85 1.31 32.63
N LYS A 12 -0.79 -0.02 32.57
CA LYS A 12 -0.08 -0.89 33.52
C LYS A 12 1.43 -1.05 33.24
N LEU A 13 1.96 -0.47 32.17
CA LEU A 13 3.38 -0.58 31.82
C LEU A 13 4.27 0.26 32.75
N ALA A 14 5.52 -0.18 32.92
CA ALA A 14 6.55 0.60 33.61
C ALA A 14 6.89 1.90 32.85
N GLN A 15 7.46 2.90 33.53
CA GLN A 15 7.71 4.23 32.96
C GLN A 15 8.62 4.20 31.72
N ALA A 16 9.72 3.44 31.77
CA ALA A 16 10.63 3.25 30.64
C ALA A 16 9.94 2.61 29.42
N ASP A 17 8.92 1.81 29.69
CA ASP A 17 8.18 1.06 28.70
C ASP A 17 7.05 1.91 28.08
N LYS A 18 6.38 2.74 28.87
CA LYS A 18 5.47 3.80 28.38
C LYS A 18 6.17 4.78 27.43
N ALA A 19 7.43 5.14 27.70
CA ALA A 19 8.21 6.02 26.82
C ALA A 19 8.41 5.40 25.43
N LYS A 20 8.78 4.12 25.35
CA LYS A 20 8.91 3.39 24.08
C LYS A 20 7.57 3.28 23.36
N LEU A 21 6.49 2.98 24.08
CA LEU A 21 5.14 2.90 23.52
C LEU A 21 4.72 4.21 22.88
N LYS A 22 5.02 5.35 23.51
CA LYS A 22 4.72 6.67 22.96
C LYS A 22 5.40 6.89 21.60
N VAL A 23 6.70 6.56 21.50
CA VAL A 23 7.46 6.65 20.24
C VAL A 23 6.85 5.74 19.16
N LEU A 24 6.53 4.50 19.51
CA LEU A 24 5.92 3.54 18.60
C LEU A 24 4.54 4.00 18.12
N ASN A 25 3.72 4.61 18.99
CA ASN A 25 2.41 5.17 18.62
C ASN A 25 2.56 6.32 17.63
N THR A 26 3.50 7.22 17.88
CA THR A 26 3.79 8.34 16.96
C THR A 26 4.26 7.82 15.61
N GLU A 27 5.18 6.85 15.58
CA GLU A 27 5.63 6.23 14.32
C GLU A 27 4.46 5.57 13.58
N ALA A 28 3.60 4.82 14.27
CA ALA A 28 2.45 4.14 13.65
C ALA A 28 1.45 5.14 13.02
N ALA A 29 1.16 6.25 13.71
CA ALA A 29 0.29 7.30 13.21
C ALA A 29 0.89 7.94 11.94
N THR A 30 2.17 8.28 11.96
CA THR A 30 2.88 8.83 10.80
C THR A 30 2.88 7.87 9.61
N LEU A 31 3.19 6.59 9.85
CA LEU A 31 3.22 5.57 8.79
C LEU A 31 1.84 5.33 8.17
N THR A 32 0.78 5.38 8.98
CA THR A 32 -0.61 5.26 8.49
C THR A 32 -0.96 6.42 7.57
N SER A 33 -0.62 7.65 7.96
CA SER A 33 -0.83 8.83 7.13
C SER A 33 -0.07 8.74 5.79
N GLN A 34 1.21 8.36 5.84
CA GLN A 34 2.03 8.17 4.64
C GLN A 34 1.47 7.09 3.72
N PHE A 35 0.99 5.96 4.27
CA PHE A 35 0.37 4.90 3.49
C PHE A 35 -0.87 5.42 2.73
N ASN A 36 -1.76 6.13 3.42
CA ASN A 36 -2.97 6.67 2.81
C ASN A 36 -2.67 7.70 1.71
N GLN A 37 -1.73 8.60 1.94
CA GLN A 37 -1.29 9.58 0.94
C GLN A 37 -0.73 8.91 -0.31
N ARG A 38 0.10 7.88 -0.13
CA ARG A 38 0.69 7.12 -1.25
C ARG A 38 -0.36 6.31 -2.01
N LEU A 39 -1.30 5.68 -1.31
CA LEU A 39 -2.39 4.95 -1.95
C LEU A 39 -3.27 5.90 -2.77
N LEU A 40 -3.56 7.09 -2.24
CA LEU A 40 -4.31 8.12 -2.97
C LEU A 40 -3.57 8.59 -4.22
N ALA A 41 -2.27 8.86 -4.12
CA ALA A 41 -1.44 9.24 -5.26
C ALA A 41 -1.37 8.12 -6.32
N ALA A 42 -1.23 6.87 -5.88
CA ALA A 42 -1.24 5.68 -6.74
C ALA A 42 -2.59 5.53 -7.47
N ASN A 43 -3.72 5.68 -6.78
CA ASN A 43 -5.04 5.63 -7.43
C ASN A 43 -5.22 6.77 -8.45
N LYS A 44 -4.77 7.99 -8.13
CA LYS A 44 -4.91 9.16 -9.02
C LYS A 44 -4.02 9.10 -10.27
N SER A 45 -2.91 8.37 -10.22
CA SER A 45 -1.94 8.26 -11.32
C SER A 45 -1.98 6.90 -12.04
N GLY A 46 -2.61 5.89 -11.44
CA GLY A 46 -2.64 4.52 -11.94
C GLY A 46 -3.80 4.19 -12.88
N GLY A 47 -4.65 5.16 -13.22
CA GLY A 47 -5.73 4.96 -14.19
C GLY A 47 -5.21 4.50 -15.56
N LEU A 48 -6.01 3.71 -16.28
CA LEU A 48 -5.66 3.24 -17.60
C LEU A 48 -5.96 4.34 -18.63
N VAL A 49 -4.91 4.84 -19.29
CA VAL A 49 -5.05 5.75 -20.44
C VAL A 49 -5.17 4.92 -21.72
N VAL A 50 -6.20 5.18 -22.49
CA VAL A 50 -6.52 4.55 -23.76
C VAL A 50 -6.45 5.60 -24.87
N ASN A 51 -5.82 5.23 -25.99
CA ASN A 51 -5.59 6.14 -27.12
C ASN A 51 -6.57 5.94 -28.28
N ASP A 52 -7.30 4.83 -28.31
CA ASP A 52 -8.20 4.46 -29.39
C ASP A 52 -9.53 3.98 -28.81
N ILE A 53 -10.64 4.52 -29.32
CA ILE A 53 -11.99 4.16 -28.89
C ILE A 53 -12.29 2.68 -29.14
N ALA A 54 -11.64 2.05 -30.13
CA ALA A 54 -11.81 0.62 -30.41
C ALA A 54 -11.37 -0.28 -29.24
N GLN A 55 -10.43 0.19 -28.41
CA GLN A 55 -9.98 -0.52 -27.20
C GLN A 55 -11.05 -0.51 -26.08
N LEU A 56 -12.04 0.38 -26.16
CA LEU A 56 -13.18 0.48 -25.24
C LEU A 56 -14.41 -0.30 -25.73
N ALA A 57 -14.26 -1.12 -26.77
CA ALA A 57 -15.37 -1.89 -27.33
C ALA A 57 -16.11 -2.70 -26.26
N GLY A 58 -17.42 -2.49 -26.17
CA GLY A 58 -18.31 -3.15 -25.20
C GLY A 58 -18.78 -2.26 -24.06
N MET A 59 -18.07 -1.18 -23.76
CA MET A 59 -18.53 -0.14 -22.83
C MET A 59 -19.69 0.66 -23.44
N SER A 60 -20.56 1.17 -22.60
CA SER A 60 -21.66 2.07 -22.99
C SER A 60 -21.14 3.44 -23.45
N GLU A 61 -21.94 4.15 -24.25
CA GLU A 61 -21.61 5.52 -24.68
C GLU A 61 -21.41 6.47 -23.49
N GLN A 62 -22.20 6.28 -22.43
CA GLN A 62 -22.11 7.05 -21.20
C GLN A 62 -20.76 6.83 -20.50
N GLU A 63 -20.30 5.59 -20.39
CA GLU A 63 -19.00 5.30 -19.77
C GLU A 63 -17.82 5.82 -20.60
N ILE A 64 -17.92 5.74 -21.94
CA ILE A 64 -16.92 6.31 -22.84
C ILE A 64 -16.86 7.84 -22.67
N ALA A 65 -18.01 8.51 -22.54
CA ALA A 65 -18.07 9.94 -22.27
C ALA A 65 -17.42 10.30 -20.93
N LEU A 66 -17.74 9.56 -19.86
CA LEU A 66 -17.11 9.74 -18.54
C LEU A 66 -15.59 9.52 -18.58
N ALA A 67 -15.13 8.53 -19.35
CA ALA A 67 -13.69 8.28 -19.51
C ALA A 67 -12.99 9.41 -20.29
N ALA A 68 -13.66 10.04 -21.26
CA ALA A 68 -13.14 11.21 -21.97
C ALA A 68 -13.09 12.45 -21.07
N GLU A 69 -14.12 12.67 -20.22
CA GLU A 69 -14.12 13.74 -19.23
C GLU A 69 -12.99 13.56 -18.21
N ALA A 70 -12.81 12.35 -17.67
CA ALA A 70 -11.72 12.04 -16.75
C ALA A 70 -10.33 12.27 -17.38
N ALA A 71 -10.17 12.00 -18.68
CA ALA A 71 -8.95 12.31 -19.41
C ALA A 71 -8.73 13.82 -19.55
N ARG A 72 -9.79 14.58 -19.86
CA ARG A 72 -9.75 16.04 -19.97
C ARG A 72 -9.38 16.72 -18.65
N GLU A 73 -9.93 16.25 -17.52
CA GLU A 73 -9.55 16.72 -16.18
C GLU A 73 -8.05 16.51 -15.86
N LYS A 74 -7.41 15.57 -16.57
CA LYS A 74 -5.97 15.28 -16.46
C LYS A 74 -5.13 15.96 -17.53
N GLY A 75 -5.72 16.77 -18.39
CA GLY A 75 -5.03 17.42 -19.52
C GLY A 75 -4.59 16.43 -20.60
N LEU A 76 -5.31 15.31 -20.75
CA LEU A 76 -5.05 14.31 -21.78
C LEU A 76 -6.06 14.47 -22.92
N ASP A 77 -5.70 15.28 -23.91
CA ASP A 77 -6.55 15.53 -25.08
C ASP A 77 -6.61 14.32 -26.03
N ASN A 78 -7.79 14.06 -26.60
CA ASN A 78 -8.05 12.95 -27.52
C ASN A 78 -7.72 11.56 -26.93
N LYS A 79 -7.87 11.42 -25.60
CA LYS A 79 -7.68 10.16 -24.89
C LYS A 79 -8.85 9.85 -24.00
N TRP A 80 -8.91 8.61 -23.53
CA TRP A 80 -9.84 8.15 -22.52
C TRP A 80 -9.07 7.66 -21.31
N LEU A 81 -9.54 8.03 -20.12
CA LEU A 81 -8.96 7.60 -18.86
C LEU A 81 -10.00 6.78 -18.11
N ILE A 82 -9.67 5.53 -17.80
CA ILE A 82 -10.46 4.69 -16.90
C ILE A 82 -9.84 4.82 -15.50
N PRO A 83 -10.50 5.51 -14.55
CA PRO A 83 -10.01 5.62 -13.18
C PRO A 83 -10.03 4.26 -12.48
N LEU A 84 -9.09 4.03 -11.56
CA LEU A 84 -9.07 2.81 -10.76
C LEU A 84 -10.00 2.94 -9.55
N LEU A 85 -10.74 1.86 -9.26
CA LEU A 85 -11.49 1.68 -8.03
C LEU A 85 -10.65 0.99 -6.95
N ASN A 86 -11.13 1.04 -5.71
CA ASN A 86 -10.45 0.43 -4.55
C ASN A 86 -10.39 -1.10 -4.61
N THR A 87 -11.27 -1.75 -5.37
CA THR A 87 -11.32 -3.22 -5.51
C THR A 87 -10.29 -3.73 -6.51
N THR A 88 -9.95 -5.03 -6.43
CA THR A 88 -9.08 -5.67 -7.41
C THR A 88 -9.80 -5.86 -8.74
N GLN A 89 -11.02 -6.42 -8.70
CA GLN A 89 -11.89 -6.47 -9.88
C GLN A 89 -12.41 -5.06 -10.17
N GLN A 90 -12.20 -4.61 -11.41
CA GLN A 90 -12.76 -3.36 -11.92
C GLN A 90 -14.07 -3.68 -12.66
N PRO A 91 -15.17 -2.95 -12.44
CA PRO A 91 -16.46 -3.20 -13.10
C PRO A 91 -16.36 -3.20 -14.63
N ALA A 92 -15.59 -2.28 -15.22
CA ALA A 92 -15.39 -2.19 -16.67
C ALA A 92 -14.81 -3.47 -17.30
N LEU A 93 -14.15 -4.34 -16.52
CA LEU A 93 -13.65 -5.63 -17.02
C LEU A 93 -14.78 -6.56 -17.50
N ALA A 94 -16.00 -6.41 -16.98
CA ALA A 94 -17.14 -7.24 -17.36
C ALA A 94 -17.67 -6.89 -18.75
N GLU A 95 -17.56 -5.63 -19.16
CA GLU A 95 -18.18 -5.11 -20.39
C GLU A 95 -17.20 -5.04 -21.55
N MET A 96 -15.92 -4.77 -21.27
CA MET A 96 -14.87 -4.65 -22.28
C MET A 96 -14.65 -5.97 -23.04
N ARG A 97 -14.75 -5.91 -24.36
CA ARG A 97 -14.55 -7.06 -25.26
C ARG A 97 -13.09 -7.32 -25.57
N ASP A 98 -12.26 -6.28 -25.68
CA ASP A 98 -10.84 -6.44 -25.95
C ASP A 98 -10.07 -7.00 -24.74
N ARG A 99 -9.53 -8.22 -24.91
CA ARG A 99 -8.73 -8.91 -23.90
C ARG A 99 -7.48 -8.13 -23.52
N ALA A 100 -6.80 -7.52 -24.49
CA ALA A 100 -5.56 -6.81 -24.23
C ALA A 100 -5.81 -5.59 -23.34
N THR A 101 -6.91 -4.86 -23.60
CA THR A 101 -7.28 -3.71 -22.77
C THR A 101 -7.75 -4.15 -21.38
N ARG A 102 -8.48 -5.26 -21.26
CA ARG A 102 -8.83 -5.84 -19.94
C ARG A 102 -7.60 -6.19 -19.12
N GLU A 103 -6.61 -6.82 -19.74
CA GLU A 103 -5.35 -7.16 -19.08
C GLU A 103 -4.62 -5.90 -18.59
N LYS A 104 -4.50 -4.87 -19.44
CA LYS A 104 -3.90 -3.59 -19.04
C LYS A 104 -4.62 -2.96 -17.84
N LEU A 105 -5.96 -2.95 -17.83
CA LEU A 105 -6.75 -2.40 -16.73
C LEU A 105 -6.57 -3.19 -15.44
N PHE A 106 -6.60 -4.53 -15.52
CA PHE A 106 -6.37 -5.40 -14.38
C PHE A 106 -4.95 -5.21 -13.79
N ILE A 107 -3.93 -5.19 -14.64
CA ILE A 107 -2.54 -4.98 -14.22
C ILE A 107 -2.34 -3.58 -13.61
N ALA A 108 -3.00 -2.56 -14.14
CA ALA A 108 -2.98 -1.21 -13.57
C ALA A 108 -3.54 -1.20 -12.12
N GLY A 109 -4.69 -1.85 -11.90
CA GLY A 109 -5.28 -2.02 -10.57
C GLY A 109 -4.43 -2.87 -9.62
N TRP A 110 -3.91 -3.99 -10.12
CA TRP A 110 -3.07 -4.93 -9.36
C TRP A 110 -1.76 -4.30 -8.90
N THR A 111 -1.11 -3.54 -9.78
CA THR A 111 0.23 -2.95 -9.53
C THR A 111 0.20 -1.50 -9.06
N ARG A 112 -0.98 -0.91 -8.80
CA ARG A 112 -1.16 0.52 -8.51
C ARG A 112 -0.20 1.08 -7.45
N ALA A 113 0.00 0.33 -6.36
CA ALA A 113 0.84 0.73 -5.25
C ALA A 113 2.20 -0.02 -5.23
N GLU A 114 2.44 -0.88 -6.22
CA GLU A 114 3.70 -1.61 -6.38
C GLU A 114 4.69 -0.83 -7.26
N LYS A 115 4.22 -0.06 -8.26
CA LYS A 115 5.11 0.71 -9.16
C LYS A 115 5.75 1.92 -8.48
N MET A 116 5.01 2.60 -7.60
CA MET A 116 5.59 3.61 -6.70
C MET A 116 6.63 3.02 -5.72
N MET A 117 6.67 1.68 -5.60
CA MET A 117 7.73 0.97 -4.88
C MET A 117 9.04 0.87 -5.67
N ALA A 118 9.05 1.11 -6.98
CA ALA A 118 10.25 1.04 -7.80
C ALA A 118 10.99 2.38 -7.90
N MET A 119 10.26 3.51 -7.89
CA MET A 119 10.86 4.84 -8.03
C MET A 119 11.46 5.38 -6.73
N ILE A 120 11.06 4.82 -5.57
CA ILE A 120 11.70 5.03 -4.26
C ILE A 120 11.77 3.68 -3.51
N PRO A 121 12.69 2.78 -3.87
CA PRO A 121 12.70 1.39 -3.39
C PRO A 121 12.86 1.22 -1.87
N ALA A 122 13.39 2.23 -1.20
CA ALA A 122 13.65 2.18 0.24
C ALA A 122 12.46 2.60 1.13
N LEU A 123 11.35 3.14 0.62
CA LEU A 123 10.38 3.86 1.46
C LEU A 123 9.00 3.22 1.62
N SER A 124 8.45 2.42 0.67
CA SER A 124 7.08 1.83 0.83
C SER A 124 7.05 0.42 1.42
N PHE A 125 7.95 -0.48 1.03
CA PHE A 125 8.10 -1.78 1.68
C PHE A 125 8.47 -1.57 3.15
N ASN A 126 9.35 -0.60 3.42
CA ASN A 126 9.65 -0.17 4.77
C ASN A 126 8.43 0.37 5.51
N VAL A 127 7.50 1.11 4.90
CA VAL A 127 6.29 1.59 5.63
C VAL A 127 5.40 0.42 6.04
N TRP A 128 5.10 -0.51 5.13
CA TRP A 128 4.28 -1.68 5.45
C TRP A 128 4.98 -2.60 6.45
N TRP A 129 6.26 -2.94 6.24
CA TRP A 129 7.03 -3.76 7.16
C TRP A 129 7.28 -3.11 8.51
N ARG A 130 7.50 -1.80 8.57
CA ARG A 130 7.64 -1.03 9.80
C ARG A 130 6.30 -0.97 10.53
N THR A 131 5.18 -0.88 9.82
CA THR A 131 3.83 -0.97 10.43
C THR A 131 3.60 -2.35 11.03
N VAL A 132 3.93 -3.42 10.30
CA VAL A 132 3.82 -4.81 10.79
C VAL A 132 4.77 -5.06 11.97
N HIS A 133 6.02 -4.61 11.89
CA HIS A 133 6.99 -4.69 12.99
C HIS A 133 6.54 -3.90 14.19
N ASN A 134 6.04 -2.68 13.99
CA ASN A 134 5.55 -1.84 15.07
C ASN A 134 4.38 -2.55 15.78
N ARG A 135 3.40 -3.09 15.04
CA ARG A 135 2.33 -3.93 15.62
C ARG A 135 2.83 -5.19 16.34
N GLN A 136 3.87 -5.84 15.83
CA GLN A 136 4.52 -6.98 16.49
C GLN A 136 5.21 -6.55 17.80
N HIS A 137 5.91 -5.42 17.81
CA HIS A 137 6.48 -4.84 19.03
C HIS A 137 5.39 -4.49 20.06
N TYR A 138 4.28 -3.90 19.62
CA TYR A 138 3.09 -3.65 20.45
C TYR A 138 2.57 -4.91 21.14
N LEU A 139 2.36 -5.99 20.37
CA LEU A 139 1.87 -7.27 20.86
C LEU A 139 2.82 -7.90 21.89
N VAL A 140 4.12 -7.89 21.62
CA VAL A 140 5.13 -8.40 22.57
C VAL A 140 5.11 -7.60 23.87
N PHE A 141 4.92 -6.28 23.79
CA PHE A 141 4.94 -5.40 24.94
C PHE A 141 3.70 -5.51 25.85
N LEU A 142 2.54 -5.80 25.25
CA LEU A 142 1.28 -5.93 25.97
C LEU A 142 1.03 -7.36 26.49
N ILE A 143 1.69 -8.38 25.92
CA ILE A 143 1.44 -9.79 26.22
C ILE A 143 2.59 -10.45 26.99
N MET A 144 3.86 -10.02 26.84
CA MET A 144 4.96 -10.68 27.56
C MET A 144 4.95 -10.37 29.06
N PRO A 145 5.22 -11.38 29.92
CA PRO A 145 5.39 -11.16 31.35
C PRO A 145 6.60 -10.25 31.60
N HIS A 146 6.39 -9.20 32.39
CA HIS A 146 7.43 -8.24 32.79
C HIS A 146 8.62 -8.98 33.42
N GLY A 147 9.80 -8.91 32.80
CA GLY A 147 11.05 -9.51 33.33
C GLY A 147 11.93 -10.28 32.34
N LYS A 148 11.49 -10.55 31.10
CA LYS A 148 12.37 -11.17 30.08
C LYS A 148 13.04 -10.11 29.19
N SER A 149 14.37 -10.15 29.11
CA SER A 149 15.19 -9.18 28.35
C SER A 149 14.84 -9.15 26.85
N PRO A 150 14.54 -7.97 26.25
CA PRO A 150 14.14 -7.83 24.84
C PRO A 150 15.27 -8.11 23.83
N ILE A 151 16.52 -8.21 24.29
CA ILE A 151 17.72 -8.12 23.44
C ILE A 151 17.79 -9.27 22.43
N ARG A 152 17.43 -10.49 22.83
CA ARG A 152 17.47 -11.67 21.94
C ARG A 152 16.42 -11.60 20.84
N TRP A 153 15.26 -11.01 21.13
CA TRP A 153 14.16 -10.85 20.19
C TRP A 153 14.42 -9.69 19.22
N GLN A 154 14.92 -8.55 19.72
CA GLN A 154 15.33 -7.40 18.91
C GLN A 154 16.47 -7.76 17.94
N LYS A 155 17.49 -8.53 18.37
CA LYS A 155 18.57 -9.01 17.48
C LYS A 155 18.03 -9.89 16.35
N ARG A 156 17.09 -10.79 16.66
CA ARG A 156 16.47 -11.70 15.68
C ARG A 156 15.58 -10.96 14.67
N GLN A 157 14.85 -9.94 15.11
CA GLN A 157 14.07 -9.07 14.22
C GLN A 157 14.94 -8.21 13.30
N LYS A 158 16.03 -7.63 13.83
CA LYS A 158 16.99 -6.85 13.01
C LYS A 158 17.58 -7.71 11.90
N GLN A 159 17.94 -8.97 12.19
CA GLN A 159 18.40 -9.92 11.16
C GLN A 159 17.31 -10.24 10.13
N HIS A 160 16.08 -10.50 10.56
CA HIS A 160 14.96 -10.80 9.65
C HIS A 160 14.60 -9.63 8.72
N SER A 161 14.57 -8.38 9.20
CA SER A 161 14.26 -7.23 8.33
C SER A 161 15.34 -7.03 7.26
N THR A 162 16.61 -7.23 7.62
CA THR A 162 17.74 -7.11 6.69
C THR A 162 17.71 -8.20 5.61
N LEU A 163 17.35 -9.43 5.98
CA LEU A 163 17.19 -10.56 5.04
C LEU A 163 15.99 -10.37 4.10
N CYS A 164 14.83 -9.96 4.64
CA CYS A 164 13.64 -9.68 3.82
C CYS A 164 13.87 -8.51 2.85
N GLY A 165 14.54 -7.44 3.31
CA GLY A 165 14.93 -6.33 2.44
C GLY A 165 15.83 -6.79 1.29
N LYS A 166 16.88 -7.58 1.59
CA LYS A 166 17.78 -8.13 0.56
C LYS A 166 17.04 -9.03 -0.44
N LEU A 167 16.12 -9.88 0.02
CA LEU A 167 15.32 -10.76 -0.85
C LEU A 167 14.34 -9.98 -1.73
N PHE A 168 13.73 -8.92 -1.19
CA PHE A 168 12.84 -8.03 -1.95
C PHE A 168 13.61 -7.25 -3.02
N GLN A 169 14.75 -6.63 -2.68
CA GLN A 169 15.64 -5.98 -3.65
C GLN A 169 16.08 -6.93 -4.76
N ARG A 170 16.40 -8.19 -4.42
CA ARG A 170 16.80 -9.20 -5.40
C ARG A 170 15.66 -9.53 -6.38
N ARG A 171 14.43 -9.62 -5.90
CA ARG A 171 13.24 -9.87 -6.73
C ARG A 171 12.90 -8.67 -7.63
N VAL A 172 13.10 -7.45 -7.15
CA VAL A 172 12.94 -6.22 -7.95
C VAL A 172 13.98 -6.16 -9.07
N ASN A 173 15.26 -6.42 -8.76
CA ASN A 173 16.34 -6.38 -9.76
C ASN A 173 16.16 -7.45 -10.85
N VAL A 174 15.74 -8.67 -10.51
CA VAL A 174 15.45 -9.72 -11.49
C VAL A 174 14.32 -9.32 -12.45
N ARG A 175 13.37 -8.51 -12.00
CA ARG A 175 12.24 -8.01 -12.82
C ARG A 175 12.60 -6.80 -13.68
N ALA A 176 13.72 -6.13 -13.41
CA ALA A 176 14.22 -5.00 -14.20
C ALA A 176 15.19 -5.42 -15.32
N MET A 177 15.59 -6.70 -15.33
CA MET A 177 16.53 -7.29 -16.31
C MET A 177 15.83 -8.09 -17.42
N ASN A 178 14.50 -8.23 -17.37
CA ASN A 178 13.64 -8.82 -18.40
C ASN A 178 12.63 -7.78 -18.87
#